data_AF-A0A6B4JKE6-F1
#
_entry.id   AF-A0A6B4JKE6-F1
#
_cell.length_a   1.000
_cell.length_b   1.000
_cell.length_c   1.000
_cell.angle_alpha   90.00
_cell.angle_beta   90.00
_cell.angle_gamma   90.00
#
_symmetry.space_group_name_H-M   'P 1'
#
loop_
_entity.id
_entity.type
_entity.pdbx_description
1 polymer ?
#
loop_
_entity_poly.entity_id
_entity_poly.type
_entity_poly.pdbx_seq_one_letter_code
_entity_poly.pdbx_strand_id
1 'polypeptide(L)'
;MIKTEFGNFDGDSWEDLCQVCFQLKYEDEGYQEMVAYSNGDLGIEGFTRTGKVFQCYCPKAPYEADELYEKQREKINKDLNKLIKYKDELRKYLGNVKIKTWYFITPYFHKKDIVKYCVSKAKDMKELKLEILDEEFDVLINNVNFIARELPDALNMKKIKINVNLGEEINNKDIEEFKEADIGGINNLVRKSTSLISKEKVRNKYIEKQLTNYLKGKKQMDLLD
;
A
#
# COMPACT_ATOMS: atom_id res chain seq x y z
N MET A 1 -2.64 6.63 9.80
CA MET A 1 -1.86 5.67 9.00
C MET A 1 -2.60 4.34 8.99
N ILE A 2 -2.76 3.78 7.81
CA ILE A 2 -3.28 2.44 7.55
C ILE A 2 -2.13 1.45 7.65
N LYS A 3 -2.39 0.32 8.31
CA LYS A 3 -1.49 -0.82 8.31
C LYS A 3 -1.90 -1.79 7.21
N THR A 4 -0.97 -2.12 6.33
CA THR A 4 -1.11 -3.14 5.29
C THR A 4 -0.05 -4.23 5.50
N GLU A 5 -0.13 -5.31 4.72
CA GLU A 5 0.92 -6.33 4.68
C GLU A 5 2.26 -5.79 4.15
N PHE A 6 2.25 -4.67 3.43
CA PHE A 6 3.43 -4.07 2.80
C PHE A 6 4.03 -2.89 3.57
N GLY A 7 3.39 -2.44 4.65
CA GLY A 7 3.84 -1.29 5.41
C GLY A 7 2.71 -0.47 6.05
N ASN A 8 3.10 0.57 6.76
CA ASN A 8 2.19 1.59 7.27
C ASN A 8 2.18 2.78 6.32
N PHE A 9 1.01 3.18 5.85
CA PHE A 9 0.85 4.25 4.88
C PHE A 9 -0.16 5.31 5.34
N ASP A 10 0.09 6.55 5.00
CA ASP A 10 -0.88 7.65 4.96
C ASP A 10 -1.05 8.12 3.51
N GLY A 11 -1.76 9.24 3.30
CA GLY A 11 -1.99 9.78 1.95
C GLY A 11 -0.69 9.99 1.19
N ASP A 12 0.22 10.75 1.79
CA ASP A 12 1.48 11.18 1.16
C ASP A 12 2.41 9.98 0.92
N SER A 13 2.63 9.13 1.93
CA SER A 13 3.51 7.96 1.78
C SER A 13 2.95 6.89 0.83
N TRP A 14 1.63 6.77 0.71
CA TRP A 14 1.00 5.89 -0.27
C TRP A 14 1.20 6.41 -1.70
N GLU A 15 0.99 7.70 -1.90
CA GLU A 15 1.22 8.37 -3.18
C GLU A 15 2.68 8.24 -3.61
N ASP A 16 3.61 8.56 -2.70
CA ASP A 16 5.06 8.44 -2.91
C ASP A 16 5.49 7.04 -3.36
N LEU A 17 4.88 6.00 -2.77
CA LEU A 17 5.15 4.61 -3.12
C LEU A 17 4.55 4.26 -4.48
N CYS A 18 3.30 4.68 -4.73
CA CYS A 18 2.61 4.49 -5.99
C CYS A 18 3.39 5.13 -7.14
N GLN A 19 3.94 6.33 -6.97
CA GLN A 19 4.74 7.02 -7.98
C GLN A 19 5.92 6.18 -8.47
N VAL A 20 6.71 5.62 -7.55
CA VAL A 20 7.84 4.75 -7.92
C VAL A 20 7.33 3.49 -8.62
N CYS A 21 6.25 2.89 -8.13
CA CYS A 21 5.67 1.70 -8.77
C CYS A 21 5.16 2.01 -10.19
N PHE A 22 4.54 3.17 -10.42
CA PHE A 22 4.06 3.56 -11.73
C PHE A 22 5.21 3.85 -12.71
N GLN A 23 6.28 4.49 -12.23
CA GLN A 23 7.50 4.71 -13.03
C GLN A 23 8.10 3.38 -13.51
N LEU A 24 8.19 2.38 -12.62
CA LEU A 24 8.69 1.05 -12.96
C LEU A 24 7.72 0.27 -13.88
N LYS A 25 6.42 0.29 -13.55
CA LYS A 25 5.41 -0.50 -14.24
C LYS A 25 5.09 -0.01 -15.65
N TYR A 26 5.17 1.31 -15.87
CA TYR A 26 4.72 1.97 -17.09
C TYR A 26 5.84 2.77 -17.76
N GLU A 27 7.10 2.37 -17.56
CA GLU A 27 8.28 2.96 -18.19
C GLU A 27 8.14 2.94 -19.72
N ASP A 28 7.75 1.80 -20.28
CA ASP A 28 7.56 1.57 -21.71
C ASP A 28 6.36 2.33 -22.30
N GLU A 29 5.40 2.70 -21.46
CA GLU A 29 4.25 3.52 -21.82
C GLU A 29 4.50 5.04 -21.66
N GLY A 30 5.71 5.42 -21.26
CA GLY A 30 6.11 6.82 -21.09
C GLY A 30 5.40 7.51 -19.94
N TYR A 31 5.34 6.87 -18.76
CA TYR A 31 4.77 7.45 -17.55
C TYR A 31 5.36 8.83 -17.23
N GLN A 32 4.51 9.77 -16.83
CA GLN A 32 4.85 11.13 -16.41
C GLN A 32 4.13 11.43 -15.10
N GLU A 33 4.90 11.79 -14.08
CA GLU A 33 4.39 12.27 -12.80
C GLU A 33 3.84 13.70 -12.93
N MET A 34 2.72 13.97 -12.26
CA MET A 34 2.13 15.31 -12.17
C MET A 34 2.49 15.93 -10.83
N VAL A 35 3.70 16.50 -10.75
CA VAL A 35 4.25 17.05 -9.51
C VAL A 35 3.38 18.20 -8.97
N ALA A 36 2.88 18.06 -7.74
CA ALA A 36 1.89 18.95 -7.14
C ALA A 36 2.40 20.37 -6.77
N TYR A 37 3.69 20.70 -6.98
CA TYR A 37 4.30 21.96 -6.53
C TYR A 37 3.71 23.21 -7.22
N SER A 38 3.02 23.07 -8.34
CA SER A 38 2.53 24.18 -9.18
C SER A 38 1.03 24.10 -9.49
N ASN A 39 0.19 24.36 -8.48
CA ASN A 39 -1.30 24.47 -8.52
C ASN A 39 -2.12 23.21 -8.13
N GLY A 40 -1.54 22.29 -7.35
CA GLY A 40 -2.23 21.11 -6.84
C GLY A 40 -2.44 20.02 -7.90
N ASP A 41 -3.04 18.89 -7.50
CA ASP A 41 -3.37 17.78 -8.39
C ASP A 41 -4.58 18.18 -9.26
N LEU A 42 -4.39 18.25 -10.58
CA LEU A 42 -5.48 18.50 -11.54
C LEU A 42 -6.51 17.35 -11.62
N GLY A 43 -6.58 16.52 -10.57
CA GLY A 43 -7.36 15.29 -10.46
C GLY A 43 -6.59 14.03 -10.80
N ILE A 44 -5.28 14.13 -11.06
CA ILE A 44 -4.39 13.02 -11.40
C ILE A 44 -3.02 13.23 -10.77
N GLU A 45 -2.39 12.14 -10.36
CA GLU A 45 -1.03 12.09 -9.83
C GLU A 45 0.02 11.76 -10.92
N GLY A 46 -0.44 11.24 -12.07
CA GLY A 46 0.39 10.98 -13.23
C GLY A 46 -0.37 10.33 -14.37
N PHE A 47 0.28 10.22 -15.52
CA PHE A 47 -0.31 9.68 -16.74
C PHE A 47 0.71 8.98 -17.65
N THR A 48 0.25 8.11 -18.54
CA THR A 48 1.05 7.50 -19.61
C THR A 48 0.75 8.13 -20.96
N ARG A 49 1.67 7.98 -21.93
CA ARG A 49 1.44 8.39 -23.33
C ARG A 49 0.42 7.53 -24.07
N THR A 50 0.01 6.41 -23.46
CA THR A 50 -1.02 5.50 -23.97
C THR A 50 -2.44 5.82 -23.47
N GLY A 51 -2.60 6.85 -22.63
CA GLY A 51 -3.91 7.31 -22.16
C GLY A 51 -4.37 6.72 -20.82
N LYS A 52 -3.46 6.19 -19.99
CA LYS A 52 -3.77 5.81 -18.61
C LYS A 52 -3.48 7.00 -17.70
N VAL A 53 -4.36 7.28 -16.75
CA VAL A 53 -4.15 8.30 -15.72
C VAL A 53 -4.43 7.72 -14.34
N PHE A 54 -3.73 8.19 -13.32
CA PHE A 54 -3.75 7.59 -11.99
C PHE A 54 -4.12 8.62 -10.93
N GLN A 55 -4.91 8.18 -9.96
CA GLN A 55 -5.21 8.91 -8.75
C GLN A 55 -5.06 7.97 -7.55
N CYS A 56 -4.29 8.40 -6.57
CA CYS A 56 -4.01 7.65 -5.36
C CYS A 56 -4.97 8.06 -4.23
N TYR A 57 -5.35 7.10 -3.39
CA TYR A 57 -6.12 7.38 -2.19
C TYR A 57 -5.76 6.40 -1.09
N CYS A 58 -5.22 6.91 0.01
CA CYS A 58 -5.09 6.16 1.25
C CYS A 58 -6.15 6.63 2.26
N PRO A 59 -6.98 5.72 2.82
CA PRO A 59 -7.87 6.06 3.93
C PRO A 59 -7.06 6.62 5.12
N LYS A 60 -7.61 7.57 5.88
CA LYS A 60 -6.90 8.17 7.02
C LYS A 60 -6.80 7.22 8.23
N ALA A 61 -7.79 6.34 8.36
CA ALA A 61 -7.95 5.38 9.45
C ALA A 61 -8.64 4.10 8.90
N PRO A 62 -8.50 2.95 9.58
CA PRO A 62 -9.23 1.74 9.22
C PRO A 62 -10.74 1.99 9.44
N TYR A 63 -11.47 2.18 8.36
CA TYR A 63 -12.91 2.41 8.37
C TYR A 63 -13.69 1.11 8.22
N GLU A 64 -14.89 1.09 8.77
CA GLU A 64 -15.89 0.07 8.46
C GLU A 64 -16.24 0.08 6.98
N ALA A 65 -16.71 -1.06 6.46
CA ALA A 65 -16.91 -1.26 5.02
C ALA A 65 -17.80 -0.19 4.35
N ASP A 66 -18.84 0.26 5.06
CA ASP A 66 -19.81 1.26 4.57
C ASP A 66 -19.20 2.66 4.53
N GLU A 67 -18.49 3.05 5.58
CA GLU A 67 -17.82 4.35 5.65
C GLU A 67 -16.67 4.42 4.63
N LEU A 68 -15.89 3.34 4.49
CA LEU A 68 -14.85 3.25 3.48
C LEU A 68 -15.42 3.44 2.07
N TYR A 69 -16.52 2.74 1.77
CA TYR A 69 -17.20 2.82 0.49
C TYR A 69 -17.63 4.26 0.17
N GLU A 70 -18.30 4.95 1.11
CA GLU A 70 -18.74 6.34 0.86
C GLU A 70 -17.56 7.30 0.66
N LYS A 71 -16.49 7.16 1.46
CA LYS A 71 -15.30 8.02 1.28
C LYS A 71 -14.60 7.78 -0.06
N GLN A 72 -14.45 6.53 -0.48
CA GLN A 72 -13.87 6.19 -1.78
C GLN A 72 -14.72 6.73 -2.92
N ARG A 73 -16.04 6.53 -2.85
CA ARG A 73 -17.01 7.05 -3.82
C ARG A 73 -16.95 8.57 -3.93
N GLU A 74 -16.93 9.27 -2.80
CA GLU A 74 -16.79 10.72 -2.76
C GLU A 74 -15.48 11.20 -3.40
N LYS A 75 -14.36 10.55 -3.11
CA LYS A 75 -13.05 10.90 -3.68
C LYS A 75 -13.06 10.71 -5.19
N ILE A 76 -13.52 9.55 -5.69
CA ILE A 76 -13.69 9.29 -7.13
C ILE A 76 -14.53 10.39 -7.78
N ASN A 77 -15.69 10.73 -7.21
CA ASN A 77 -16.54 11.78 -7.76
C ASN A 77 -15.85 13.15 -7.79
N LYS A 78 -15.19 13.53 -6.69
CA LYS A 78 -14.50 14.82 -6.56
C LYS A 78 -13.39 14.94 -7.60
N ASP A 79 -12.58 13.90 -7.79
CA ASP A 79 -11.44 13.94 -8.70
C ASP A 79 -11.85 13.82 -10.17
N LEU A 80 -12.86 13.01 -10.51
CA LEU A 80 -13.40 13.01 -11.89
C LEU A 80 -13.98 14.38 -12.25
N ASN A 81 -14.62 15.08 -11.31
CA ASN A 81 -15.08 16.47 -11.54
C ASN A 81 -13.91 17.45 -11.73
N LYS A 82 -12.72 17.17 -11.17
CA LYS A 82 -11.52 17.95 -11.47
C LYS A 82 -11.10 17.80 -12.94
N LEU A 83 -11.25 16.61 -13.54
CA LEU A 83 -10.98 16.44 -14.99
C LEU A 83 -11.88 17.34 -15.84
N ILE A 84 -13.15 17.51 -15.46
CA ILE A 84 -14.09 18.42 -16.14
C ILE A 84 -13.63 19.87 -15.97
N LYS A 85 -13.32 20.26 -14.72
CA LYS A 85 -12.95 21.62 -14.35
C LYS A 85 -11.64 22.07 -14.99
N TYR A 86 -10.65 21.18 -15.07
CA TYR A 86 -9.29 21.46 -15.50
C TYR A 86 -8.97 20.90 -16.89
N LYS A 87 -9.98 20.54 -17.70
CA LYS A 87 -9.78 19.92 -19.01
C LYS A 87 -8.83 20.68 -19.93
N ASP A 88 -8.94 22.00 -19.98
CA ASP A 88 -8.14 22.85 -20.88
C ASP A 88 -6.69 22.93 -20.42
N GLU A 89 -6.47 22.85 -19.12
CA GLU A 89 -5.15 22.82 -18.50
C GLU A 89 -4.52 21.43 -18.68
N LEU A 90 -5.26 20.36 -18.38
CA LEU A 90 -4.85 18.96 -18.60
C LEU A 90 -4.45 18.70 -20.05
N ARG A 91 -5.18 19.27 -21.02
CA ARG A 91 -4.85 19.15 -22.45
C ARG A 91 -3.43 19.62 -22.77
N LYS A 92 -2.91 20.63 -22.08
CA LYS A 92 -1.54 21.14 -22.31
C LYS A 92 -0.46 20.11 -21.94
N TYR A 93 -0.73 19.28 -20.92
CA TYR A 93 0.20 18.23 -20.48
C TYR A 93 0.02 16.93 -21.27
N LEU A 94 -1.23 16.55 -21.55
CA LEU A 94 -1.57 15.36 -22.32
C LEU A 94 -1.20 15.49 -23.80
N GLY A 95 -1.19 16.72 -24.34
CA GLY A 95 -0.98 16.96 -25.76
C GLY A 95 -2.09 16.36 -26.60
N ASN A 96 -1.74 15.44 -27.51
CA ASN A 96 -2.70 14.73 -28.37
C ASN A 96 -3.24 13.44 -27.74
N VAL A 97 -2.78 13.08 -26.54
CA VAL A 97 -3.20 11.85 -25.86
C VAL A 97 -4.59 12.05 -25.26
N LYS A 98 -5.52 11.16 -25.59
CA LYS A 98 -6.81 11.06 -24.93
C LYS A 98 -6.74 10.10 -23.75
N ILE A 99 -7.45 10.42 -22.68
CA ILE A 99 -7.56 9.57 -21.50
C ILE A 99 -8.51 8.42 -21.86
N LYS A 100 -7.97 7.20 -21.86
CA LYS A 100 -8.70 5.94 -22.04
C LYS A 100 -9.15 5.34 -20.72
N THR A 101 -8.33 5.44 -19.68
CA THR A 101 -8.64 4.81 -18.40
C THR A 101 -8.14 5.64 -17.24
N TRP A 102 -9.04 5.94 -16.31
CA TRP A 102 -8.72 6.59 -15.05
C TRP A 102 -8.67 5.54 -13.93
N TYR A 103 -7.51 5.42 -13.29
CA TYR A 103 -7.22 4.42 -12.27
C TYR A 103 -7.26 5.04 -10.87
N PHE A 104 -8.15 4.52 -10.02
CA PHE A 104 -8.21 4.79 -8.60
C PHE A 104 -7.44 3.72 -7.82
N ILE A 105 -6.29 4.10 -7.26
CA ILE A 105 -5.38 3.18 -6.58
C ILE A 105 -5.44 3.42 -5.07
N THR A 106 -5.98 2.44 -4.36
CA THR A 106 -6.16 2.46 -2.89
C THR A 106 -5.49 1.24 -2.27
N PRO A 107 -5.04 1.27 -1.00
CA PRO A 107 -4.49 0.08 -0.36
C PRO A 107 -5.46 -1.11 -0.39
N TYR A 108 -6.74 -0.86 -0.11
CA TYR A 108 -7.81 -1.86 -0.11
C TYR A 108 -9.18 -1.22 -0.36
N PHE A 109 -10.16 -2.07 -0.67
CA PHE A 109 -11.60 -1.75 -0.68
C PHE A 109 -12.39 -3.02 -0.32
N HIS A 110 -13.55 -2.87 0.32
CA HIS A 110 -14.33 -4.01 0.83
C HIS A 110 -15.58 -4.31 0.00
N LYS A 111 -16.35 -3.30 -0.37
CA LYS A 111 -17.61 -3.48 -1.09
C LYS A 111 -17.38 -3.54 -2.60
N LYS A 112 -17.79 -4.64 -3.24
CA LYS A 112 -17.82 -4.74 -4.71
C LYS A 112 -18.67 -3.66 -5.40
N ASP A 113 -19.59 -3.02 -4.68
CA ASP A 113 -20.42 -1.95 -5.21
C ASP A 113 -19.60 -0.73 -5.65
N ILE A 114 -18.37 -0.55 -5.14
CA ILE A 114 -17.45 0.47 -5.64
C ILE A 114 -17.07 0.24 -7.11
N VAL A 115 -16.99 -1.01 -7.55
CA VAL A 115 -16.74 -1.36 -8.96
C VAL A 115 -17.93 -0.95 -9.82
N LYS A 116 -19.17 -1.21 -9.36
CA LYS A 116 -20.39 -0.74 -10.04
C LYS A 116 -20.44 0.78 -10.12
N TYR A 117 -20.03 1.47 -9.06
CA TYR A 117 -19.96 2.92 -9.05
C TYR A 117 -18.97 3.45 -10.08
N CYS A 118 -17.80 2.83 -10.22
CA CYS A 118 -16.82 3.17 -11.24
C CYS A 118 -17.41 3.00 -12.66
N VAL A 119 -18.09 1.88 -12.95
CA VAL A 119 -18.77 1.66 -14.24
C VAL A 119 -19.81 2.75 -14.53
N SER A 120 -20.61 3.14 -13.54
CA SER A 120 -21.57 4.25 -13.70
C SER A 120 -20.85 5.56 -14.01
N LYS A 121 -19.74 5.85 -13.33
CA LYS A 121 -18.95 7.05 -13.57
C LYS A 121 -18.26 7.07 -14.92
N ALA A 122 -17.77 5.94 -15.41
CA ALA A 122 -17.27 5.83 -16.78
C ALA A 122 -18.35 6.22 -17.80
N LYS A 123 -19.59 5.74 -17.60
CA LYS A 123 -20.72 6.10 -18.46
C LYS A 123 -21.04 7.60 -18.38
N ASP A 124 -21.21 8.15 -17.18
CA ASP A 124 -21.50 9.57 -16.96
C ASP A 124 -20.44 10.45 -17.66
N MET A 125 -19.15 10.12 -17.50
CA MET A 125 -18.05 10.89 -18.08
C MET A 125 -18.02 10.82 -19.61
N LYS A 126 -18.36 9.67 -20.20
CA LYS A 126 -18.46 9.51 -21.66
C LYS A 126 -19.59 10.35 -22.26
N GLU A 127 -20.72 10.46 -21.56
CA GLU A 127 -21.86 11.27 -22.00
C GLU A 127 -21.52 12.76 -22.12
N LEU A 128 -20.53 13.24 -21.35
CA LEU A 128 -20.04 14.63 -21.43
C LEU A 128 -19.27 14.94 -22.72
N LYS A 129 -18.79 13.92 -23.46
CA LYS A 129 -18.04 14.06 -24.71
C LYS A 129 -16.88 15.07 -24.62
N LEU A 130 -16.12 15.01 -23.53
CA LEU A 130 -14.96 15.88 -23.34
C LEU A 130 -13.87 15.53 -24.36
N GLU A 131 -13.25 16.54 -24.99
CA GLU A 131 -12.21 16.34 -26.00
C GLU A 131 -10.98 15.56 -25.48
N ILE A 132 -10.71 15.67 -24.17
CA ILE A 132 -9.60 14.98 -23.50
C ILE A 132 -9.89 13.49 -23.22
N LEU A 133 -11.14 13.03 -23.37
CA LEU A 133 -11.53 11.65 -23.10
C LEU A 133 -11.65 10.85 -24.39
N ASP A 134 -11.24 9.59 -24.31
CA ASP A 134 -11.46 8.60 -25.35
C ASP A 134 -12.93 8.14 -25.37
N GLU A 135 -13.41 7.67 -26.52
CA GLU A 135 -14.77 7.16 -26.69
C GLU A 135 -15.00 5.90 -25.83
N GLU A 136 -13.93 5.13 -25.59
CA GLU A 136 -13.93 3.95 -24.74
C GLU A 136 -13.53 4.25 -23.29
N PHE A 137 -13.59 5.51 -22.85
CA PHE A 137 -13.19 5.91 -21.50
C PHE A 137 -13.79 5.01 -20.40
N ASP A 138 -12.92 4.61 -19.48
CA ASP A 138 -13.27 3.77 -18.34
C ASP A 138 -12.68 4.29 -17.02
N VAL A 139 -13.30 3.88 -15.91
CA VAL A 139 -12.91 4.20 -14.54
C VAL A 139 -12.69 2.89 -13.83
N LEU A 140 -11.47 2.66 -13.35
CA LEU A 140 -11.10 1.42 -12.68
C LEU A 140 -10.65 1.71 -11.25
N ILE A 141 -11.05 0.85 -10.32
CA ILE A 141 -10.51 0.82 -8.97
C ILE A 141 -9.62 -0.40 -8.81
N ASN A 142 -8.44 -0.21 -8.24
CA ASN A 142 -7.55 -1.30 -7.89
C ASN A 142 -7.00 -1.15 -6.48
N ASN A 143 -6.67 -2.30 -5.88
CA ASN A 143 -5.99 -2.36 -4.61
C ASN A 143 -4.47 -2.43 -4.80
N VAL A 144 -3.74 -2.59 -3.69
CA VAL A 144 -2.27 -2.71 -3.69
C VAL A 144 -1.73 -3.81 -4.63
N ASN A 145 -2.49 -4.87 -4.90
CA ASN A 145 -2.05 -5.95 -5.79
C ASN A 145 -1.78 -5.49 -7.22
N PHE A 146 -2.36 -4.35 -7.61
CA PHE A 146 -2.08 -3.74 -8.91
C PHE A 146 -0.63 -3.31 -9.08
N ILE A 147 0.06 -2.95 -8.00
CA ILE A 147 1.47 -2.53 -8.00
C ILE A 147 2.36 -3.53 -7.25
N ALA A 148 1.84 -4.69 -6.87
CA ALA A 148 2.56 -5.63 -6.01
C ALA A 148 3.85 -6.18 -6.63
N ARG A 149 3.96 -6.20 -7.97
CA ARG A 149 5.17 -6.65 -8.66
C ARG A 149 6.32 -5.65 -8.47
N GLU A 150 6.03 -4.37 -8.57
CA GLU A 150 7.01 -3.28 -8.47
C GLU A 150 7.28 -2.86 -7.02
N LEU A 151 6.41 -3.29 -6.10
CA LEU A 151 6.44 -2.90 -4.69
C LEU A 151 7.75 -3.21 -3.97
N PRO A 152 8.38 -4.39 -4.12
CA PRO A 152 9.64 -4.70 -3.43
C PRO A 152 10.76 -3.73 -3.83
N ASP A 153 10.87 -3.42 -5.12
CA ASP A 153 11.85 -2.47 -5.65
C ASP A 153 11.55 -1.06 -5.15
N ALA A 154 10.29 -0.64 -5.19
CA ALA A 154 9.87 0.67 -4.71
C ALA A 154 10.14 0.87 -3.21
N LEU A 155 9.83 -0.14 -2.38
CA LEU A 155 10.11 -0.13 -0.94
C LEU A 155 11.61 -0.04 -0.67
N ASN A 156 12.42 -0.79 -1.41
CA ASN A 156 13.88 -0.76 -1.30
C ASN A 156 14.46 0.62 -1.68
N MET A 157 14.00 1.19 -2.81
CA MET A 157 14.41 2.52 -3.27
C MET A 157 14.06 3.62 -2.26
N LYS A 158 12.86 3.57 -1.70
CA LYS A 158 12.39 4.53 -0.68
C LYS A 158 12.92 4.23 0.74
N LYS A 159 13.69 3.14 0.91
CA LYS A 159 14.17 2.64 2.22
C LYS A 159 13.03 2.41 3.22
N ILE A 160 11.83 2.11 2.73
CA ILE A 160 10.68 1.78 3.55
C ILE A 160 10.84 0.34 4.03
N LYS A 161 10.92 0.14 5.34
CA LYS A 161 11.00 -1.20 5.93
C LYS A 161 9.65 -1.88 5.81
N ILE A 162 9.60 -3.07 5.21
CA ILE A 162 8.43 -3.94 5.23
C ILE A 162 8.02 -4.15 6.68
N ASN A 163 6.77 -3.82 7.00
CA ASN A 163 6.22 -4.10 8.32
C ASN A 163 5.82 -5.57 8.36
N VAL A 164 6.76 -6.45 8.74
CA VAL A 164 6.45 -7.86 8.95
C VAL A 164 5.51 -7.94 10.15
N ASN A 165 4.21 -7.96 9.87
CA ASN A 165 3.19 -8.12 10.87
C ASN A 165 3.16 -9.60 11.27
N LEU A 166 4.05 -9.97 12.19
CA LEU A 166 4.15 -11.31 12.74
C LEU A 166 2.93 -11.55 13.64
N GLY A 167 1.84 -12.00 13.01
CA GLY A 167 0.56 -12.25 13.65
C GLY A 167 0.54 -13.47 14.57
N GLU A 168 1.64 -14.20 14.74
CA GLU A 168 1.73 -15.21 15.77
C GLU A 168 2.45 -14.64 17.00
N GLU A 169 1.66 -14.31 18.02
CA GLU A 169 2.20 -14.27 19.37
C GLU A 169 2.79 -15.66 19.67
N ILE A 170 4.09 -15.70 19.96
CA ILE A 170 4.72 -16.88 20.53
C ILE A 170 3.97 -17.21 21.81
N ASN A 171 3.22 -18.30 21.79
CA ASN A 171 2.47 -18.74 22.95
C ASN A 171 3.38 -19.56 23.88
N ASN A 172 2.91 -19.88 25.09
CA ASN A 172 3.70 -20.64 26.04
C ASN A 172 4.06 -22.06 25.54
N LYS A 173 3.22 -22.63 24.66
CA LYS A 173 3.43 -23.96 24.08
C LYS A 173 4.63 -23.97 23.13
N ASP A 174 4.76 -22.94 22.27
CA ASP A 174 5.92 -22.77 21.38
C ASP A 174 7.24 -22.71 22.18
N ILE A 175 7.21 -22.08 23.36
CA ILE A 175 8.38 -21.96 24.25
C ILE A 175 8.70 -23.31 24.92
N GLU A 176 7.68 -24.05 25.36
CA GLU A 176 7.84 -25.36 25.98
C GLU A 176 8.39 -26.38 24.98
N GLU A 177 7.81 -26.46 23.78
CA GLU A 177 8.30 -27.33 22.70
C GLU A 177 9.77 -27.03 22.35
N PHE A 178 10.14 -25.75 22.28
CA PHE A 178 11.53 -25.38 22.03
C PHE A 178 12.49 -25.77 23.17
N LYS A 179 12.06 -25.63 24.43
CA LYS A 179 12.88 -26.02 25.58
C LYS A 179 13.18 -27.51 25.60
N GLU A 180 12.24 -28.33 25.13
CA GLU A 180 12.42 -29.78 25.00
C GLU A 180 13.31 -30.14 23.81
N ALA A 181 13.20 -29.41 22.69
CA ALA A 181 13.96 -29.67 21.48
C ALA A 181 15.45 -29.25 21.58
N ASP A 182 15.78 -28.17 22.30
CA ASP A 182 17.16 -27.65 22.42
C ASP A 182 17.60 -27.44 23.88
N ILE A 183 17.64 -28.53 24.64
CA ILE A 183 18.07 -28.54 26.03
C ILE A 183 19.49 -27.95 26.19
N GLY A 184 20.38 -28.19 25.22
CA GLY A 184 21.76 -27.69 25.23
C GLY A 184 21.86 -26.17 25.11
N GLY A 185 21.12 -25.59 24.17
CA GLY A 185 21.03 -24.14 23.98
C GLY A 185 20.42 -23.44 25.20
N ILE A 186 19.34 -23.99 25.76
CA ILE A 186 18.70 -23.46 26.97
C ILE A 186 19.65 -23.46 28.17
N ASN A 187 20.34 -24.57 28.43
CA ASN A 187 21.29 -24.66 29.54
C ASN A 187 22.42 -23.64 29.41
N ASN A 188 22.91 -23.40 28.19
CA ASN A 188 23.90 -22.37 27.92
C ASN A 188 23.36 -20.95 28.15
N LEU A 189 22.13 -20.67 27.72
CA LEU A 189 21.48 -19.38 27.94
C LEU A 189 21.30 -19.11 29.44
N VAL A 190 20.80 -20.09 30.19
CA VAL A 190 20.64 -20.01 31.65
C VAL A 190 21.99 -19.77 32.32
N ARG A 191 23.01 -20.58 32.01
CA ARG A 191 24.35 -20.45 32.59
C ARG A 191 24.95 -19.07 32.36
N LYS A 192 24.92 -18.56 31.12
CA LYS A 192 25.43 -17.23 30.78
C LYS A 192 24.62 -16.13 31.46
N SER A 193 23.30 -16.25 31.51
CA SER A 193 22.43 -15.27 32.15
C SER A 193 22.63 -15.21 33.66
N THR A 194 22.92 -16.34 34.32
CA THR A 194 23.26 -16.41 35.75
C THR A 194 24.56 -15.66 36.07
N SER A 195 25.54 -15.72 35.17
CA SER A 195 26.80 -14.97 35.32
C SER A 195 26.64 -13.45 35.13
N LEU A 196 25.61 -13.01 34.41
CA LEU A 196 25.38 -11.60 34.07
C LEU A 196 24.37 -10.92 35.00
N ILE A 197 23.36 -11.67 35.46
CA ILE A 197 22.22 -11.14 36.21
C ILE A 197 22.03 -11.93 37.50
N SER A 198 22.45 -11.33 38.62
CA SER A 198 22.36 -11.92 39.96
C SER A 198 20.92 -12.04 40.45
N LYS A 199 20.09 -11.01 40.21
CA LYS A 199 18.67 -10.99 40.62
C LYS A 199 17.84 -11.96 39.78
N GLU A 200 17.37 -13.03 40.42
CA GLU A 200 16.63 -14.12 39.77
C GLU A 200 15.39 -13.66 39.00
N LYS A 201 14.55 -12.81 39.59
CA LYS A 201 13.34 -12.30 38.93
C LYS A 201 13.65 -11.55 37.62
N VAL A 202 14.76 -10.80 37.60
CA VAL A 202 15.20 -10.06 36.41
C VAL A 202 15.80 -11.02 35.38
N ARG A 203 16.56 -12.01 35.85
CA ARG A 203 17.16 -13.05 35.02
C ARG A 203 16.12 -13.89 34.30
N ASN A 204 15.07 -14.35 35.00
CA ASN A 204 14.01 -15.17 34.39
C ASN A 204 13.25 -14.38 33.31
N LYS A 205 12.91 -13.12 33.59
CA LYS A 205 12.29 -12.23 32.59
C LYS A 205 13.20 -12.00 31.38
N TYR A 206 14.51 -11.87 31.60
CA TYR A 206 15.47 -11.74 30.52
C TYR A 206 15.53 -13.00 29.65
N ILE A 207 15.62 -14.18 30.28
CA ILE A 207 15.65 -15.48 29.57
C ILE A 207 14.38 -15.67 28.74
N GLU A 208 13.20 -15.44 29.31
CA GLU A 208 11.93 -15.50 28.57
C GLU A 208 11.93 -14.57 27.36
N LYS A 209 12.37 -13.32 27.54
CA LYS A 209 12.45 -12.36 26.43
C LYS A 209 13.41 -12.82 25.33
N GLN A 210 14.55 -13.41 25.68
CA GLN A 210 15.50 -13.94 24.68
C GLN A 210 14.88 -15.10 23.91
N LEU A 211 14.18 -16.01 24.59
CA LEU A 211 13.50 -17.14 23.94
C LEU A 211 12.39 -16.67 23.01
N THR A 212 11.53 -15.75 23.48
CA THR A 212 10.49 -15.15 22.64
C THR A 212 11.10 -14.49 21.40
N ASN A 213 12.18 -13.72 21.55
CA ASN A 213 12.83 -13.06 20.42
C ASN A 213 13.45 -14.05 19.44
N TYR A 214 14.13 -15.09 19.95
CA TYR A 214 14.74 -16.13 19.13
C TYR A 214 13.68 -16.89 18.32
N LEU A 215 12.59 -17.31 18.95
CA LEU A 215 11.49 -18.03 18.30
C LEU A 215 10.78 -17.17 17.27
N LYS A 216 10.57 -15.87 17.56
CA LYS A 216 10.07 -14.91 16.56
C LYS A 216 11.00 -14.83 15.36
N GLY A 217 12.31 -14.72 15.60
CA GLY A 217 13.33 -14.70 14.55
C GLY A 217 13.38 -15.99 13.73
N LYS A 218 13.22 -17.14 14.37
CA LYS A 218 13.19 -18.44 13.68
C LYS A 218 11.95 -18.57 12.79
N LYS A 219 10.76 -18.32 13.32
CA LYS A 219 9.52 -18.30 12.52
C LYS A 219 9.59 -17.30 11.36
N GLN A 220 10.30 -16.17 11.53
CA GLN A 220 10.56 -15.22 10.44
C GLN A 220 11.42 -15.82 9.33
N MET A 221 12.49 -16.52 9.68
CA MET A 221 13.37 -17.14 8.69
C MET A 221 12.67 -18.29 7.97
N ASP A 222 11.87 -19.09 8.69
CA ASP A 222 11.10 -20.20 8.10
C ASP A 222 10.05 -19.70 7.08
N LEU A 223 9.65 -18.42 7.10
CA LEU A 223 8.75 -17.82 6.10
C LEU A 223 9.48 -17.35 4.82
N LEU A 224 10.81 -17.31 4.83
CA LEU A 224 11.63 -16.88 3.70
C LEU A 224 12.16 -18.06 2.86
N ASP A 225 12.02 -19.29 3.36
CA ASP A 225 12.37 -20.55 2.68
C ASP A 225 11.16 -21.12 1.90
#